data_AF-A0A6L6HMA0-F1
#
_entry.id   AF-A0A6L6HMA0-F1
#
_cell.length_a   1.000
_cell.length_b   1.000
_cell.length_c   1.000
_cell.angle_alpha   90.00
_cell.angle_beta   90.00
_cell.angle_gamma   90.00
#
_symmetry.space_group_name_H-M   'P 1'
#
loop_
_entity.id
_entity.type
_entity.pdbx_description
1 polymer ?
#
loop_
_entity_poly.entity_id
_entity_poly.type
_entity_poly.pdbx_seq_one_letter_code
_entity_poly.pdbx_strand_id
1 'polypeptide(L)'
;MKDGKRIPDCDVIVIGAGLTGMYQAYLLDKEGMSVLGVEAGEEVGGTWYWNRYPGCRLDTESYAYGYFALTGILPDWKWSENFAGQPEMRRYANAAADAMDIRRLFKFQTRVTAAHYLDGQDMWQVTLNGDELVTCRHLISATGPLSATRMPNIKGVETFEGESFHSSRWPTKADGTPDCMDFTGKRVGIIGTGATGVQIIPIAAETARELHVFQRTPNWCTPLGNSPLSDEQMALIRKRHTTILEYVKTTDTAFPYHRDRRKAVEVPKEERDAFFETLYDQPGYGIWLSGFRDLLTNAESNKFLADFVADKIRQRVKDPAVAEKLIPTDHPFGSKRVPMESNYYEAYNKDTVHLVDIRESPIQEVTPTGIRTADRSFDLDVIIYATGFDAVTGSLDRIDIRGKDGRKLKEVWADGPTTFLGLQARGFPNFFTLVGPHNGSSFCNVGVCGALQAEWVTRMLVYMEAKGLTYSEPTQEAEDKWTEAIYRDFSTTLMADVNAWWVKSVTKPDGTVQKRALVYVGGGAEYRKQCERVAYSGYKGFELA
;
A
#
# COMPACT_ATOMS: atom_id res chain seq x y z
N MET A 1 -31.11 18.43 -20.80
CA MET A 1 -30.08 18.80 -21.79
C MET A 1 -29.72 20.26 -21.58
N LYS A 2 -28.52 20.56 -21.06
CA LYS A 2 -27.87 21.86 -21.24
C LYS A 2 -26.81 21.63 -22.33
N ASP A 3 -26.82 22.44 -23.38
CA ASP A 3 -25.82 22.41 -24.47
C ASP A 3 -25.66 21.08 -25.24
N GLY A 4 -26.72 20.27 -25.34
CA GLY A 4 -26.71 19.00 -26.09
C GLY A 4 -26.04 17.82 -25.38
N LYS A 5 -25.44 18.03 -24.20
CA LYS A 5 -24.90 16.97 -23.35
C LYS A 5 -25.99 16.33 -22.49
N ARG A 6 -25.92 15.00 -22.30
CA ARG A 6 -26.77 14.27 -21.37
C ARG A 6 -26.39 14.62 -19.92
N ILE A 7 -27.34 14.48 -19.02
CA ILE A 7 -27.10 14.60 -17.57
C ILE A 7 -26.73 13.19 -17.11
N PRO A 8 -25.57 12.99 -16.45
CA PRO A 8 -25.20 11.69 -15.90
C PRO A 8 -26.13 11.30 -14.74
N ASP A 9 -26.19 10.01 -14.40
CA ASP A 9 -27.02 9.49 -13.31
C ASP A 9 -26.56 10.01 -11.93
N CYS A 10 -25.27 10.30 -11.78
CA CYS A 10 -24.67 10.92 -10.61
C CYS A 10 -23.49 11.83 -11.00
N ASP A 11 -23.04 12.68 -10.08
CA ASP A 11 -21.87 13.53 -10.34
C ASP A 11 -20.58 12.71 -10.26
N VAL A 12 -20.46 11.84 -9.26
CA VAL A 12 -19.22 11.10 -9.00
C VAL A 12 -19.46 9.64 -8.71
N ILE A 13 -18.69 8.75 -9.35
CA ILE A 13 -18.52 7.35 -8.92
C ILE A 13 -17.19 7.20 -8.19
N VAL A 14 -17.22 6.64 -6.98
CA VAL A 14 -16.03 6.29 -6.19
C VAL A 14 -15.88 4.77 -6.12
N ILE A 15 -14.79 4.24 -6.67
CA ILE A 15 -14.52 2.79 -6.69
C ILE A 15 -13.67 2.40 -5.48
N GLY A 16 -14.26 1.64 -4.56
CA GLY A 16 -13.64 1.08 -3.35
C GLY A 16 -14.10 1.75 -2.06
N ALA A 17 -14.40 0.95 -1.04
CA ALA A 17 -14.79 1.38 0.31
C ALA A 17 -13.67 1.15 1.35
N GLY A 18 -12.41 1.29 0.93
CA GLY A 18 -11.29 1.47 1.86
C GLY A 18 -11.36 2.84 2.55
N LEU A 19 -10.44 3.11 3.49
CA LEU A 19 -10.44 4.40 4.23
C LEU A 19 -10.43 5.61 3.29
N THR A 20 -9.64 5.56 2.21
CA THR A 20 -9.60 6.62 1.19
C THR A 20 -10.93 6.81 0.48
N GLY A 21 -11.57 5.73 0.03
CA GLY A 21 -12.80 5.81 -0.77
C GLY A 21 -14.02 6.23 0.06
N MET A 22 -14.13 5.73 1.29
CA MET A 22 -15.17 6.19 2.23
C MET A 22 -15.04 7.69 2.51
N TYR A 23 -13.82 8.17 2.75
CA TYR A 23 -13.60 9.59 3.04
C TYR A 23 -13.84 10.46 1.82
N GLN A 24 -13.43 10.01 0.62
CA GLN A 24 -13.72 10.72 -0.62
C GLN A 24 -15.23 10.85 -0.85
N ALA A 25 -16.00 9.77 -0.66
CA ALA A 25 -17.45 9.80 -0.80
C ALA A 25 -18.10 10.74 0.23
N TYR A 26 -17.66 10.67 1.49
CA TYR A 26 -18.11 11.56 2.56
C TYR A 26 -17.88 13.04 2.23
N LEU A 27 -16.68 13.40 1.77
CA LEU A 27 -16.35 14.79 1.45
C LEU A 27 -17.23 15.32 0.31
N LEU A 28 -17.45 14.53 -0.74
CA LEU A 28 -18.24 14.95 -1.89
C LEU A 28 -19.75 15.06 -1.57
N ASP A 29 -20.31 14.11 -0.82
CA ASP A 29 -21.71 14.18 -0.36
C ASP A 29 -21.93 15.40 0.56
N LYS A 30 -20.95 15.73 1.40
CA LYS A 30 -20.99 16.93 2.26
C LYS A 30 -21.00 18.23 1.48
N GLU A 31 -20.35 18.28 0.31
CA GLU A 31 -20.39 19.43 -0.61
C GLU A 31 -21.67 19.45 -1.47
N GLY A 32 -22.57 18.47 -1.31
CA GLY A 32 -23.87 18.41 -1.99
C GLY A 32 -23.86 17.71 -3.34
N MET A 33 -22.74 17.06 -3.72
CA MET A 33 -22.66 16.29 -4.96
C MET A 33 -23.41 14.95 -4.85
N SER A 34 -24.00 14.48 -5.96
CA SER A 34 -24.56 13.14 -6.07
C SER A 34 -23.45 12.10 -6.25
N VAL A 35 -23.27 11.21 -5.26
CA VAL A 35 -22.18 10.24 -5.21
C VAL A 35 -22.70 8.81 -5.21
N LEU A 36 -22.10 7.95 -6.04
CA LEU A 36 -22.25 6.51 -5.96
C LEU A 36 -20.90 5.84 -5.63
N GLY A 37 -20.80 5.26 -4.44
CA GLY A 37 -19.71 4.37 -4.06
C GLY A 37 -19.95 2.95 -4.56
N VAL A 38 -18.88 2.25 -4.97
CA VAL A 38 -18.96 0.84 -5.39
C VAL A 38 -17.87 0.02 -4.70
N GLU A 39 -18.25 -1.05 -4.00
CA GLU A 39 -17.32 -1.95 -3.29
C GLU A 39 -17.62 -3.42 -3.61
N ALA A 40 -16.56 -4.18 -3.89
CA ALA A 40 -16.67 -5.60 -4.22
C ALA A 40 -16.90 -6.49 -2.99
N GLY A 41 -16.44 -6.07 -1.81
CA GLY A 41 -16.71 -6.69 -0.53
C GLY A 41 -18.12 -6.39 -0.02
N GLU A 42 -18.49 -7.06 1.08
CA GLU A 42 -19.80 -6.91 1.71
C GLU A 42 -19.91 -5.67 2.59
N GLU A 43 -18.77 -5.08 2.96
CA GLU A 43 -18.71 -3.98 3.91
C GLU A 43 -17.44 -3.14 3.71
N VAL A 44 -17.38 -2.00 4.38
CA VAL A 44 -16.26 -1.08 4.38
C VAL A 44 -14.99 -1.67 5.00
N GLY A 45 -13.86 -1.01 4.69
CA GLY A 45 -12.58 -1.20 5.36
C GLY A 45 -11.44 -1.53 4.39
N GLY A 46 -11.74 -1.94 3.16
CA GLY A 46 -10.74 -2.26 2.13
C GLY A 46 -9.71 -3.26 2.64
N THR A 47 -8.45 -2.84 2.79
CA THR A 47 -7.37 -3.66 3.38
C THR A 47 -7.81 -4.36 4.67
N TRP A 48 -8.51 -3.64 5.56
CA TRP A 48 -8.96 -4.12 6.86
C TRP A 48 -10.25 -4.94 6.80
N TYR A 49 -10.91 -5.00 5.65
CA TYR A 49 -11.98 -5.96 5.39
C TYR A 49 -11.42 -7.28 4.85
N TRP A 50 -10.50 -7.21 3.88
CA TRP A 50 -9.98 -8.36 3.13
C TRP A 50 -8.92 -9.17 3.89
N ASN A 51 -7.92 -8.51 4.49
CA ASN A 51 -6.77 -9.21 5.06
C ASN A 51 -7.07 -9.68 6.47
N ARG A 52 -7.41 -10.96 6.62
CA ARG A 52 -7.81 -11.55 7.91
C ARG A 52 -6.82 -12.61 8.40
N TYR A 53 -5.60 -12.64 7.84
CA TYR A 53 -4.57 -13.59 8.23
C TYR A 53 -4.07 -13.35 9.67
N PRO A 54 -3.59 -14.39 10.37
CA PRO A 54 -3.08 -14.26 11.73
C PRO A 54 -1.87 -13.32 11.78
N GLY A 55 -1.90 -12.37 12.73
CA GLY A 55 -0.83 -11.39 12.90
C GLY A 55 -0.96 -10.13 12.02
N CYS A 56 -1.98 -10.05 11.17
CA CYS A 56 -2.24 -8.84 10.37
C CYS A 56 -2.38 -7.61 11.27
N ARG A 57 -1.44 -6.66 11.12
CA ARG A 57 -1.28 -5.51 12.02
C ARG A 57 -0.69 -4.30 11.28
N LEU A 58 -0.96 -3.11 11.81
CA LEU A 58 -0.31 -1.87 11.38
C LEU A 58 1.21 -1.90 11.54
N ASP A 59 1.89 -1.21 10.63
CA ASP A 59 3.29 -0.77 10.76
C ASP A 59 3.40 0.73 11.11
N THR A 60 2.26 1.42 11.21
CA THR A 60 2.12 2.82 11.56
C THR A 60 1.51 2.91 12.95
N GLU A 61 1.96 3.83 13.78
CA GLU A 61 1.36 4.04 15.10
C GLU A 61 -0.15 4.29 14.93
N SER A 62 -0.98 3.60 15.71
CA SER A 62 -2.44 3.60 15.55
C SER A 62 -3.01 5.01 15.52
N TYR A 63 -2.50 5.87 16.41
CA TYR A 63 -2.91 7.27 16.50
C TYR A 63 -2.52 8.11 15.27
N ALA A 64 -1.40 7.78 14.61
CA ALA A 64 -0.92 8.49 13.44
C ALA A 64 -1.62 8.01 12.16
N TYR A 65 -1.97 6.73 12.08
CA TYR A 65 -2.76 6.17 10.98
C TYR A 65 -4.23 6.59 11.05
N GLY A 66 -4.77 6.76 12.26
CA GLY A 66 -6.17 7.09 12.54
C GLY A 66 -6.59 8.52 12.21
N TYR A 67 -6.48 8.93 10.93
CA TYR A 67 -6.79 10.29 10.47
C TYR A 67 -8.17 10.79 10.91
N PHE A 68 -9.21 9.95 10.85
CA PHE A 68 -10.57 10.34 11.26
C PHE A 68 -10.67 10.69 12.75
N ALA A 69 -9.82 10.12 13.60
CA ALA A 69 -9.76 10.51 15.00
C ALA A 69 -9.01 11.85 15.18
N LEU A 70 -7.95 12.06 14.40
CA LEU A 70 -7.18 13.31 14.40
C LEU A 70 -8.00 14.51 13.89
N THR A 71 -8.90 14.30 12.92
CA THR A 71 -9.74 15.35 12.33
C THR A 71 -11.08 15.55 13.02
N GLY A 72 -11.40 14.76 14.05
CA GLY A 72 -12.62 14.92 14.84
C GLY A 72 -13.87 14.27 14.23
N ILE A 73 -13.74 13.41 13.22
CA ILE A 73 -14.83 12.53 12.77
C ILE A 73 -15.09 11.44 13.81
N LEU A 74 -14.03 10.92 14.44
CA LEU A 74 -14.08 9.96 15.54
C LEU A 74 -13.22 10.41 16.75
N PRO A 75 -13.54 11.54 17.40
CA PRO A 75 -12.67 12.13 18.42
C PRO A 75 -12.53 11.24 19.67
N ASP A 76 -13.56 10.45 19.97
CA ASP A 76 -13.64 9.59 21.15
C ASP A 76 -13.06 8.18 20.92
N TRP A 77 -12.54 7.90 19.72
CA TRP A 77 -11.93 6.60 19.43
C TRP A 77 -10.81 6.29 20.44
N LYS A 78 -10.75 5.03 20.89
CA LYS A 78 -9.75 4.52 21.81
C LYS A 78 -9.00 3.37 21.15
N TRP A 79 -7.70 3.56 20.92
CA TRP A 79 -6.83 2.49 20.48
C TRP A 79 -6.39 1.64 21.68
N SER A 80 -6.42 0.32 21.52
CA SER A 80 -6.00 -0.65 22.53
C SER A 80 -4.51 -0.96 22.48
N GLU A 81 -3.87 -0.75 21.33
CA GLU A 81 -2.46 -1.07 21.07
C GLU A 81 -1.75 0.06 20.30
N ASN A 82 -0.44 0.21 20.51
CA ASN A 82 0.40 1.16 19.77
C ASN A 82 0.37 0.93 18.26
N PHE A 83 0.25 -0.32 17.84
CA PHE A 83 0.08 -0.72 16.44
C PHE A 83 -1.13 -1.65 16.33
N ALA A 84 -2.31 -1.14 16.02
CA ALA A 84 -3.56 -1.90 16.08
C ALA A 84 -3.58 -3.12 15.15
N GLY A 85 -4.10 -4.23 15.66
CA GLY A 85 -4.35 -5.44 14.87
C GLY A 85 -5.54 -5.23 13.92
N GLN A 86 -5.62 -6.05 12.86
CA GLN A 86 -6.67 -5.91 11.85
C GLN A 86 -8.11 -5.92 12.41
N PRO A 87 -8.49 -6.74 13.41
CA PRO A 87 -9.84 -6.68 13.97
C PRO A 87 -10.19 -5.31 14.56
N GLU A 88 -9.23 -4.64 15.20
CA GLU A 88 -9.42 -3.28 15.73
C GLU A 88 -9.50 -2.26 14.60
N MET A 89 -8.66 -2.38 13.58
CA MET A 89 -8.73 -1.53 12.38
C MET A 89 -10.06 -1.66 11.63
N ARG A 90 -10.64 -2.86 11.60
CA ARG A 90 -11.97 -3.07 11.03
C ARG A 90 -13.05 -2.38 11.87
N ARG A 91 -12.98 -2.44 13.21
CA ARG A 91 -13.90 -1.70 14.08
C ARG A 91 -13.76 -0.19 13.90
N TYR A 92 -12.52 0.32 13.78
CA TYR A 92 -12.25 1.73 13.49
C TYR A 92 -12.90 2.18 12.17
N ALA A 93 -12.69 1.40 11.10
CA ALA A 93 -13.27 1.69 9.79
C ALA A 93 -14.81 1.70 9.83
N ASN A 94 -15.42 0.74 10.53
CA ASN A 94 -16.88 0.65 10.67
C ASN A 94 -17.46 1.81 11.49
N ALA A 95 -16.85 2.14 12.62
CA ALA A 95 -17.27 3.29 13.43
C ALA A 95 -17.15 4.60 12.64
N ALA A 96 -16.11 4.73 11.81
CA ALA A 96 -15.92 5.92 10.97
C ALA A 96 -17.00 6.00 9.89
N ALA A 97 -17.33 4.87 9.27
CA ALA A 97 -18.41 4.79 8.30
C ALA A 97 -19.78 5.14 8.93
N ASP A 98 -20.03 4.74 10.18
CA ASP A 98 -21.23 5.13 10.94
C ASP A 98 -21.26 6.64 11.19
N ALA A 99 -20.16 7.21 11.69
CA ALA A 99 -20.05 8.64 11.99
C ALA A 99 -20.17 9.53 10.74
N MET A 100 -19.76 9.02 9.57
CA MET A 100 -19.88 9.71 8.29
C MET A 100 -21.19 9.42 7.55
N ASP A 101 -22.03 8.48 8.03
CA ASP A 101 -23.26 8.01 7.37
C ASP A 101 -23.07 7.65 5.88
N ILE A 102 -21.95 6.99 5.53
CA ILE A 102 -21.59 6.77 4.12
C ILE A 102 -22.22 5.53 3.49
N ARG A 103 -22.73 4.56 4.27
CA ARG A 103 -23.17 3.27 3.70
C ARG A 103 -24.33 3.43 2.74
N ARG A 104 -25.19 4.43 2.95
CA ARG A 104 -26.30 4.79 2.03
C ARG A 104 -25.81 5.19 0.63
N LEU A 105 -24.54 5.58 0.50
CA LEU A 105 -23.93 5.99 -0.77
C LEU A 105 -23.32 4.80 -1.54
N PHE A 106 -23.17 3.63 -0.92
CA PHE A 106 -22.41 2.52 -1.50
C PHE A 106 -23.29 1.37 -1.98
N LYS A 107 -22.95 0.85 -3.16
CA LYS A 107 -23.31 -0.51 -3.59
C LYS A 107 -22.19 -1.48 -3.19
N PHE A 108 -22.46 -2.32 -2.20
CA PHE A 108 -21.60 -3.43 -1.79
C PHE A 108 -21.84 -4.66 -2.66
N GLN A 109 -20.95 -5.66 -2.55
CA GLN A 109 -20.98 -6.90 -3.34
C GLN A 109 -21.06 -6.61 -4.85
N THR A 110 -20.51 -5.49 -5.28
CA THR A 110 -20.65 -4.95 -6.63
C THR A 110 -19.27 -4.60 -7.16
N ARG A 111 -18.90 -5.19 -8.29
CA ARG A 111 -17.60 -4.99 -8.92
C ARG A 111 -17.75 -4.12 -10.15
N VAL A 112 -16.95 -3.05 -10.25
CA VAL A 112 -16.75 -2.36 -11.52
C VAL A 112 -15.92 -3.25 -12.44
N THR A 113 -16.46 -3.62 -13.61
CA THR A 113 -15.78 -4.47 -14.60
C THR A 113 -15.24 -3.68 -15.78
N ALA A 114 -15.88 -2.55 -16.12
CA ALA A 114 -15.45 -1.65 -17.18
C ALA A 114 -15.82 -0.21 -16.86
N ALA A 115 -15.05 0.74 -17.39
CA ALA A 115 -15.34 2.16 -17.34
C ALA A 115 -14.91 2.81 -18.65
N HIS A 116 -15.86 3.34 -19.40
CA HIS A 116 -15.63 3.91 -20.73
C HIS A 116 -16.00 5.40 -20.75
N TYR A 117 -15.05 6.24 -21.13
CA TYR A 117 -15.30 7.65 -21.36
C TYR A 117 -16.16 7.83 -22.61
N LEU A 118 -17.22 8.65 -22.50
CA LEU A 118 -18.11 8.97 -23.60
C LEU A 118 -17.70 10.30 -24.24
N ASP A 119 -16.98 10.23 -25.34
CA ASP A 119 -16.53 11.41 -26.10
C ASP A 119 -17.73 12.31 -26.48
N GLY A 120 -17.56 13.63 -26.33
CA GLY A 120 -18.58 14.64 -26.59
C GLY A 120 -19.67 14.77 -25.52
N GLN A 121 -19.69 13.90 -24.50
CA GLN A 121 -20.65 13.93 -23.38
C GLN A 121 -20.00 14.35 -22.04
N ASP A 122 -18.67 14.36 -22.00
CA ASP A 122 -17.83 14.65 -20.84
C ASP A 122 -18.20 13.82 -19.60
N MET A 123 -18.45 12.53 -19.79
CA MET A 123 -18.90 11.63 -18.73
C MET A 123 -18.34 10.23 -18.93
N TRP A 124 -18.37 9.44 -17.87
CA TRP A 124 -18.02 8.02 -17.86
C TRP A 124 -19.29 7.17 -17.86
N GLN A 125 -19.26 6.09 -18.62
CA GLN A 125 -20.18 4.96 -18.47
C GLN A 125 -19.44 3.83 -17.74
N VAL A 126 -19.97 3.41 -16.60
CA VAL A 126 -19.37 2.41 -15.71
C VAL A 126 -20.24 1.16 -15.72
N THR A 127 -19.61 0.00 -15.95
CA THR A 127 -20.27 -1.31 -15.93
C THR A 127 -20.07 -1.98 -14.58
N LEU A 128 -21.17 -2.31 -13.91
CA LEU A 128 -21.23 -2.99 -12.62
C LEU A 128 -21.61 -4.45 -12.84
N ASN A 129 -20.90 -5.39 -12.21
CA ASN A 129 -21.11 -6.84 -12.27
C ASN A 129 -21.17 -7.47 -13.68
N GLY A 130 -20.80 -6.71 -14.72
CA GLY A 130 -20.73 -7.15 -16.11
C GLY A 130 -21.89 -6.70 -17.00
N ASP A 131 -22.98 -6.17 -16.44
CA ASP A 131 -24.21 -5.89 -17.18
C ASP A 131 -24.91 -4.56 -16.80
N GLU A 132 -24.96 -4.18 -15.53
CA GLU A 132 -25.56 -2.91 -15.11
C GLU A 132 -24.70 -1.71 -15.53
N LEU A 133 -25.31 -0.70 -16.17
CA LEU A 133 -24.64 0.50 -16.63
C LEU A 133 -25.08 1.73 -15.83
N VAL A 134 -24.12 2.49 -15.31
CA VAL A 134 -24.36 3.77 -14.62
C VAL A 134 -23.44 4.83 -15.20
N THR A 135 -23.92 6.07 -15.30
CA THR A 135 -23.13 7.20 -15.81
C THR A 135 -22.74 8.19 -14.71
N CYS A 136 -21.53 8.75 -14.80
CA CYS A 136 -21.06 9.79 -13.88
C CYS A 136 -20.24 10.88 -14.60
N ARG A 137 -20.22 12.10 -14.04
CA ARG A 137 -19.34 13.18 -14.56
C ARG A 137 -17.87 12.89 -14.28
N HIS A 138 -17.57 12.51 -13.04
CA HIS A 138 -16.23 12.21 -12.55
C HIS A 138 -16.11 10.78 -12.05
N LEU A 139 -15.01 10.12 -12.39
CA LEU A 139 -14.69 8.78 -11.92
C LEU A 139 -13.49 8.86 -10.98
N ILE A 140 -13.61 8.33 -9.77
CA ILE A 140 -12.53 8.31 -8.79
C ILE A 140 -12.22 6.87 -8.42
N SER A 141 -10.99 6.44 -8.67
CA SER A 141 -10.49 5.16 -8.18
C SER A 141 -9.83 5.31 -6.82
N ALA A 142 -10.37 4.60 -5.84
CA ALA A 142 -9.79 4.37 -4.52
C ALA A 142 -9.60 2.85 -4.31
N THR A 143 -9.22 2.15 -5.38
CA THR A 143 -9.15 0.67 -5.47
C THR A 143 -8.05 0.04 -4.62
N GLY A 144 -7.22 0.87 -3.98
CA GLY A 144 -6.17 0.48 -3.04
C GLY A 144 -4.84 0.12 -3.75
N PRO A 145 -3.69 0.58 -3.23
CA PRO A 145 -2.38 0.33 -3.84
C PRO A 145 -1.94 -1.14 -3.84
N LEU A 146 -2.57 -1.97 -2.99
CA LEU A 146 -2.21 -3.37 -2.72
C LEU A 146 -3.47 -4.24 -2.52
N SER A 147 -4.44 -4.17 -3.42
CA SER A 147 -5.68 -4.99 -3.37
C SER A 147 -5.68 -6.16 -4.36
N ALA A 148 -4.86 -6.04 -5.41
CA ALA A 148 -4.80 -7.01 -6.50
C ALA A 148 -3.98 -8.25 -6.12
N THR A 149 -4.62 -9.19 -5.41
CA THR A 149 -3.99 -10.46 -4.99
C THR A 149 -3.32 -11.19 -6.15
N ARG A 150 -2.05 -11.58 -5.98
CA ARG A 150 -1.29 -12.31 -7.00
C ARG A 150 -1.00 -13.73 -6.50
N MET A 151 -1.74 -14.70 -7.03
CA MET A 151 -1.41 -16.11 -6.85
C MET A 151 -0.04 -16.39 -7.50
N PRO A 152 0.79 -17.26 -6.90
CA PRO A 152 2.05 -17.63 -7.51
C PRO A 152 1.79 -18.39 -8.81
N ASN A 153 2.55 -18.07 -9.86
CA ASN A 153 2.55 -18.81 -11.10
C ASN A 153 3.41 -20.08 -10.93
N ILE A 154 2.92 -21.02 -10.13
CA ILE A 154 3.55 -22.33 -9.87
C ILE A 154 2.62 -23.39 -10.46
N LYS A 155 3.21 -24.37 -11.16
CA LYS A 155 2.46 -25.48 -11.73
C LYS A 155 1.75 -26.27 -10.62
N GLY A 156 0.49 -26.65 -10.84
CA GLY A 156 -0.26 -27.54 -9.94
C GLY A 156 -0.78 -26.90 -8.65
N VAL A 157 -0.80 -25.57 -8.54
CA VAL A 157 -1.30 -24.84 -7.35
C VAL A 157 -2.72 -25.26 -6.96
N GLU A 158 -3.55 -25.61 -7.95
CA GLU A 158 -4.92 -26.10 -7.80
C GLU A 158 -5.05 -27.59 -7.46
N THR A 159 -3.94 -28.35 -7.44
CA THR A 159 -3.96 -29.82 -7.29
C THR A 159 -3.76 -30.31 -5.86
N PHE A 160 -3.38 -29.42 -4.93
CA PHE A 160 -3.14 -29.78 -3.53
C PHE A 160 -4.44 -30.25 -2.86
N GLU A 161 -4.40 -31.40 -2.21
CA GLU A 161 -5.58 -32.01 -1.56
C GLU A 161 -5.80 -31.52 -0.13
N GLY A 162 -4.79 -30.89 0.48
CA GLY A 162 -4.89 -30.27 1.80
C GLY A 162 -5.49 -28.87 1.77
N GLU A 163 -5.41 -28.17 2.89
CA GLU A 163 -5.96 -26.82 3.03
C GLU A 163 -5.04 -25.76 2.39
N SER A 164 -5.57 -24.89 1.55
CA SER A 164 -4.76 -23.85 0.90
C SER A 164 -5.43 -22.49 0.84
N PHE A 165 -4.69 -21.44 1.22
CA PHE A 165 -5.21 -20.09 1.27
C PHE A 165 -4.18 -19.06 0.80
N HIS A 166 -4.64 -18.07 0.05
CA HIS A 166 -3.90 -16.82 -0.08
C HIS A 166 -4.19 -15.94 1.13
N SER A 167 -3.18 -15.30 1.69
CA SER A 167 -3.29 -14.52 2.94
C SER A 167 -4.37 -13.42 2.92
N SER A 168 -4.59 -12.79 1.76
CA SER A 168 -5.63 -11.77 1.54
C SER A 168 -7.06 -12.31 1.44
N ARG A 169 -7.24 -13.63 1.43
CA ARG A 169 -8.53 -14.34 1.38
C ARG A 169 -8.54 -15.44 2.44
N TRP A 170 -8.06 -15.08 3.63
CA TRP A 170 -8.04 -15.99 4.78
C TRP A 170 -9.48 -16.42 5.13
N PRO A 171 -9.72 -17.71 5.42
CA PRO A 171 -11.03 -18.21 5.77
C PRO A 171 -11.57 -17.52 7.03
N THR A 172 -12.88 -17.34 7.09
CA THR A 172 -13.56 -16.73 8.25
C THR A 172 -14.67 -17.61 8.75
N LYS A 173 -14.95 -17.48 10.06
CA LYS A 173 -16.14 -18.05 10.68
C LYS A 173 -17.41 -17.35 10.16
N ALA A 174 -18.57 -17.92 10.47
CA ALA A 174 -19.87 -17.40 10.05
C ALA A 174 -20.14 -15.95 10.54
N ASP A 175 -19.54 -15.54 11.65
CA ASP A 175 -19.61 -14.16 12.18
C ASP A 175 -18.62 -13.19 11.51
N GLY A 176 -17.91 -13.64 10.48
CA GLY A 176 -16.94 -12.86 9.73
C GLY A 176 -15.63 -12.59 10.50
N THR A 177 -15.41 -13.22 11.65
CA THR A 177 -14.11 -13.20 12.33
C THR A 177 -13.11 -14.11 11.63
N PRO A 178 -11.80 -13.77 11.62
CA PRO A 178 -10.77 -14.65 11.12
C PRO A 178 -10.91 -16.06 11.71
N ASP A 179 -10.87 -17.09 10.87
CA ASP A 179 -10.77 -18.43 11.41
C ASP A 179 -9.38 -18.56 12.05
N CYS A 180 -9.37 -18.78 13.37
CA CYS A 180 -8.17 -19.02 14.14
C CYS A 180 -7.73 -20.45 13.85
N MET A 181 -7.17 -20.64 12.66
CA MET A 181 -6.70 -21.94 12.23
C MET A 181 -5.69 -22.46 13.26
N ASP A 182 -6.07 -23.53 13.93
CA ASP A 182 -5.18 -24.30 14.78
C ASP A 182 -4.35 -25.23 13.88
N PHE A 183 -3.02 -25.02 13.89
CA PHE A 183 -2.09 -25.85 13.15
C PHE A 183 -1.57 -27.04 13.96
N THR A 184 -2.13 -27.29 15.16
CA THR A 184 -1.77 -28.44 16.00
C THR A 184 -1.82 -29.74 15.21
N GLY A 185 -0.68 -30.44 15.17
CA GLY A 185 -0.53 -31.72 14.46
C GLY A 185 -0.34 -31.60 12.94
N LYS A 186 -0.46 -30.40 12.35
CA LYS A 186 -0.36 -30.16 10.90
C LYS A 186 1.06 -29.74 10.48
N ARG A 187 1.45 -30.15 9.28
CA ARG A 187 2.64 -29.70 8.57
C ARG A 187 2.26 -28.54 7.66
N VAL A 188 2.86 -27.38 7.87
CA VAL A 188 2.46 -26.13 7.22
C VAL A 188 3.58 -25.64 6.31
N GLY A 189 3.24 -25.29 5.07
CA GLY A 189 4.14 -24.59 4.15
C GLY A 189 3.74 -23.14 3.97
N ILE A 190 4.68 -22.20 4.13
CA ILE A 190 4.45 -20.78 3.86
C ILE A 190 5.34 -20.35 2.70
N ILE A 191 4.74 -19.86 1.61
CA ILE A 191 5.48 -19.33 0.45
C ILE A 191 5.50 -17.80 0.51
N GLY A 192 6.70 -17.24 0.72
CA GLY A 192 6.95 -15.80 0.71
C GLY A 192 7.22 -15.21 2.10
N THR A 193 8.23 -14.35 2.18
CA THR A 193 8.71 -13.68 3.40
C THR A 193 8.68 -12.15 3.25
N GLY A 194 7.63 -11.65 2.60
CA GLY A 194 7.25 -10.23 2.69
C GLY A 194 6.56 -9.93 4.03
N ALA A 195 6.05 -8.71 4.20
CA ALA A 195 5.41 -8.28 5.46
C ALA A 195 4.33 -9.25 5.97
N THR A 196 3.49 -9.78 5.07
CA THR A 196 2.48 -10.77 5.43
C THR A 196 3.08 -12.08 5.96
N GLY A 197 4.08 -12.65 5.28
CA GLY A 197 4.72 -13.89 5.73
C GLY A 197 5.42 -13.70 7.08
N VAL A 198 6.12 -12.59 7.23
CA VAL A 198 6.81 -12.20 8.48
C VAL A 198 5.85 -12.09 9.67
N GLN A 199 4.61 -11.66 9.46
CA GLN A 199 3.57 -11.62 10.52
C GLN A 199 2.94 -13.00 10.80
N ILE A 200 2.77 -13.85 9.77
CA ILE A 200 2.14 -15.17 9.91
C ILE A 200 3.08 -16.20 10.56
N ILE A 201 4.35 -16.22 10.14
CA ILE A 201 5.34 -17.25 10.50
C ILE A 201 5.47 -17.45 12.02
N PRO A 202 5.64 -16.40 12.86
CA PRO A 202 5.77 -16.57 14.30
C PRO A 202 4.55 -17.25 14.93
N ILE A 203 3.35 -16.88 14.48
CA ILE A 203 2.08 -17.42 15.01
C ILE A 203 1.87 -18.86 14.54
N ALA A 204 2.15 -19.16 13.26
CA ALA A 204 2.07 -20.52 12.75
C ALA A 204 3.05 -21.46 13.49
N ALA A 205 4.25 -20.97 13.80
CA ALA A 205 5.28 -21.71 14.52
C ALA A 205 4.94 -22.02 15.99
N GLU A 206 3.86 -21.45 16.55
CA GLU A 206 3.41 -21.77 17.92
C GLU A 206 2.65 -23.11 17.99
N THR A 207 1.94 -23.49 16.93
CA THR A 207 1.04 -24.65 16.93
C THR A 207 1.37 -25.70 15.87
N ALA A 208 2.02 -25.33 14.76
CA ALA A 208 2.37 -26.27 13.71
C ALA A 208 3.27 -27.41 14.22
N ARG A 209 2.99 -28.65 13.78
CA ARG A 209 3.86 -29.80 14.01
C ARG A 209 5.22 -29.61 13.33
N GLU A 210 5.18 -29.17 12.08
CA GLU A 210 6.33 -28.76 11.29
C GLU A 210 5.95 -27.53 10.47
N LEU A 211 6.85 -26.56 10.36
CA LEU A 211 6.68 -25.35 9.56
C LEU A 211 7.83 -25.25 8.55
N HIS A 212 7.51 -25.29 7.26
CA HIS A 212 8.46 -25.06 6.17
C HIS A 212 8.24 -23.68 5.57
N VAL A 213 9.25 -22.81 5.68
CA VAL A 213 9.22 -21.45 5.11
C VAL A 213 9.97 -21.44 3.78
N PHE A 214 9.23 -21.32 2.68
CA PHE A 214 9.79 -21.27 1.33
C PHE A 214 10.13 -19.82 0.97
N GLN A 215 11.40 -19.47 1.16
CA GLN A 215 11.94 -18.13 0.95
C GLN A 215 12.76 -18.06 -0.34
N ARG A 216 12.40 -17.13 -1.23
CA ARG A 216 13.21 -16.81 -2.42
C ARG A 216 14.27 -15.75 -2.13
N THR A 217 13.89 -14.72 -1.38
CA THR A 217 14.75 -13.57 -1.08
C THR A 217 14.33 -13.05 0.29
N PRO A 218 15.24 -12.94 1.27
CA PRO A 218 14.91 -12.30 2.55
C PRO A 218 14.64 -10.81 2.37
N ASN A 219 13.89 -10.21 3.29
CA ASN A 219 13.78 -8.76 3.42
C ASN A 219 14.43 -8.32 4.73
N TRP A 220 14.94 -7.09 4.75
CA TRP A 220 15.32 -6.44 6.00
C TRP A 220 14.07 -6.28 6.86
N CYS A 221 14.04 -6.90 8.03
CA CYS A 221 12.94 -6.76 9.00
C CYS A 221 13.47 -6.23 10.33
N THR A 222 12.69 -5.37 11.01
CA THR A 222 13.05 -4.78 12.31
C THR A 222 11.94 -5.01 13.35
N PRO A 223 12.26 -4.98 14.66
CA PRO A 223 11.25 -5.19 15.70
C PRO A 223 10.15 -4.14 15.63
N LEU A 224 8.90 -4.56 15.78
CA LEU A 224 7.76 -3.65 15.86
C LEU A 224 7.70 -2.95 17.24
N GLY A 225 8.06 -3.68 18.32
CA GLY A 225 7.98 -3.17 19.69
C GLY A 225 6.54 -2.86 20.15
N ASN A 226 5.53 -3.57 19.63
CA ASN A 226 4.14 -3.31 19.97
C ASN A 226 3.84 -3.59 21.46
N SER A 227 2.96 -2.77 22.02
CA SER A 227 2.50 -2.89 23.41
C SER A 227 1.08 -2.30 23.55
N PRO A 228 0.32 -2.72 24.58
CA PRO A 228 -0.97 -2.10 24.90
C PRO A 228 -0.83 -0.60 25.17
N LEU A 229 -1.86 0.16 24.82
CA LEU A 229 -1.98 1.58 25.18
C LEU A 229 -2.84 1.73 26.44
N SER A 230 -2.31 2.39 27.46
CA SER A 230 -3.09 2.73 28.66
C SER A 230 -4.10 3.85 28.38
N ASP A 231 -5.15 3.95 29.20
CA ASP A 231 -6.11 5.06 29.12
C ASP A 231 -5.42 6.43 29.29
N GLU A 232 -4.36 6.51 30.10
CA GLU A 232 -3.56 7.72 30.33
C GLU A 232 -2.78 8.12 29.08
N GLN A 233 -2.13 7.15 28.42
CA GLN A 233 -1.44 7.36 27.14
C GLN A 233 -2.44 7.81 26.07
N MET A 234 -3.59 7.15 25.96
CA MET A 234 -4.65 7.54 25.03
C MET A 234 -5.21 8.93 25.32
N ALA A 235 -5.39 9.31 26.58
CA ALA A 235 -5.83 10.65 26.96
C ALA A 235 -4.80 11.72 26.56
N LEU A 236 -3.50 11.45 26.74
CA LEU A 236 -2.42 12.34 26.32
C LEU A 236 -2.36 12.48 24.79
N ILE A 237 -2.49 11.37 24.05
CA ILE A 237 -2.57 11.37 22.58
C ILE A 237 -3.75 12.23 22.14
N ARG A 238 -4.95 12.01 22.69
CA ARG A 238 -6.16 12.77 22.36
C ARG A 238 -5.99 14.27 22.59
N LYS A 239 -5.41 14.66 23.73
CA LYS A 239 -5.12 16.06 24.05
C LYS A 239 -4.16 16.72 23.05
N ARG A 240 -3.34 15.93 22.35
CA ARG A 240 -2.33 16.39 21.39
C ARG A 240 -2.72 16.14 19.92
N HIS A 241 -3.94 15.71 19.61
CA HIS A 241 -4.36 15.40 18.23
C HIS A 241 -4.02 16.52 17.24
N THR A 242 -4.27 17.80 17.57
CA THR A 242 -3.93 18.93 16.70
C THR A 242 -2.43 19.02 16.43
N THR A 243 -1.59 18.89 17.46
CA THR A 243 -0.13 18.91 17.30
C THR A 243 0.37 17.71 16.50
N ILE A 244 -0.20 16.53 16.75
CA ILE A 244 0.14 15.30 16.03
C ILE A 244 -0.22 15.45 14.55
N LEU A 245 -1.44 15.92 14.25
CA LEU A 245 -1.93 16.13 12.90
C LEU A 245 -1.04 17.09 12.12
N GLU A 246 -0.69 18.24 12.70
CA GLU A 246 0.21 19.19 12.05
C GLU A 246 1.61 18.60 11.86
N TYR A 247 2.14 17.84 12.83
CA TYR A 247 3.43 17.19 12.68
C TYR A 247 3.44 16.17 11.54
N VAL A 248 2.49 15.22 11.48
CA VAL A 248 2.43 14.23 10.39
C VAL A 248 2.17 14.87 9.01
N LYS A 249 1.55 16.06 8.96
CA LYS A 249 1.41 16.84 7.73
C LYS A 249 2.72 17.52 7.29
N THR A 250 3.75 17.55 8.13
CA THR A 250 5.05 18.17 7.81
C THR A 250 6.16 17.17 7.48
N THR A 251 6.03 15.92 7.90
CA THR A 251 7.03 14.89 7.61
C THR A 251 6.91 14.37 6.18
N ASP A 252 8.01 13.83 5.65
CA ASP A 252 8.07 13.35 4.27
C ASP A 252 7.16 12.14 4.00
N THR A 253 6.93 11.30 5.01
CA THR A 253 6.15 10.07 4.88
C THR A 253 4.81 10.11 5.60
N ALA A 254 4.48 11.23 6.27
CA ALA A 254 3.34 11.34 7.19
C ALA A 254 3.31 10.34 8.35
N PHE A 255 4.43 9.66 8.60
CA PHE A 255 4.69 9.01 9.88
C PHE A 255 5.17 10.03 10.91
N PRO A 256 5.07 9.73 12.22
CA PRO A 256 5.54 10.61 13.28
C PRO A 256 7.08 10.60 13.44
N TYR A 257 7.83 10.54 12.34
CA TYR A 257 9.29 10.49 12.30
C TYR A 257 9.85 11.45 11.25
N HIS A 258 11.06 11.94 11.48
CA HIS A 258 11.83 12.74 10.52
C HIS A 258 13.31 12.38 10.61
N ARG A 259 14.03 12.52 9.50
CA ARG A 259 15.45 12.16 9.43
C ARG A 259 16.31 12.98 10.37
N ASP A 260 17.34 12.35 10.92
CA ASP A 260 18.42 13.05 11.60
C ASP A 260 19.14 13.98 10.61
N ARG A 261 19.52 15.17 11.07
CA ARG A 261 20.14 16.20 10.23
C ARG A 261 21.58 15.87 9.82
N ARG A 262 22.24 14.98 10.56
CA ARG A 262 23.62 14.54 10.32
C ARG A 262 23.66 13.54 9.17
N LYS A 263 24.83 13.43 8.52
CA LYS A 263 25.13 12.32 7.61
C LYS A 263 25.87 11.23 8.36
N ALA A 264 25.60 9.97 8.05
CA ALA A 264 26.25 8.88 8.79
C ALA A 264 27.78 8.90 8.61
N VAL A 265 28.27 9.19 7.41
CA VAL A 265 29.72 9.25 7.11
C VAL A 265 30.47 10.34 7.89
N GLU A 266 29.76 11.31 8.47
CA GLU A 266 30.33 12.41 9.25
C GLU A 266 30.34 12.12 10.77
N VAL A 267 29.74 11.01 11.22
CA VAL A 267 29.57 10.65 12.64
C VAL A 267 30.51 9.48 13.01
N PRO A 268 31.27 9.52 14.13
CA PRO A 268 32.13 8.41 14.56
C PRO A 268 31.39 7.08 14.73
N LYS A 269 32.08 5.95 14.53
CA LYS A 269 31.43 4.62 14.53
C LYS A 269 30.70 4.34 15.84
N GLU A 270 31.34 4.62 16.98
CA GLU A 270 30.80 4.35 18.31
C GLU A 270 29.51 5.15 18.55
N GLU A 271 29.45 6.39 18.08
CA GLU A 271 28.27 7.24 18.18
C GLU A 271 27.15 6.76 17.23
N ARG A 272 27.49 6.29 16.02
CA ARG A 272 26.51 5.68 15.11
C ARG A 272 25.91 4.41 15.67
N ASP A 273 26.75 3.50 16.17
CA ASP A 273 26.31 2.23 16.73
C ASP A 273 25.37 2.46 17.92
N ALA A 274 25.73 3.37 18.84
CA ALA A 274 24.87 3.73 19.97
C ALA A 274 23.54 4.37 19.55
N PHE A 275 23.56 5.19 18.49
CA PHE A 275 22.36 5.77 17.90
C PHE A 275 21.45 4.71 17.26
N PHE A 276 22.03 3.77 16.49
CA PHE A 276 21.28 2.66 15.90
C PHE A 276 20.72 1.72 16.96
N GLU A 277 21.46 1.41 18.02
CA GLU A 277 20.99 0.64 19.17
C GLU A 277 19.74 1.27 19.78
N THR A 278 19.81 2.58 20.06
CA THR A 278 18.69 3.34 20.63
C THR A 278 17.45 3.28 19.73
N LEU A 279 17.62 3.42 18.41
CA LEU A 279 16.49 3.39 17.47
C LEU A 279 15.94 1.98 17.23
N TYR A 280 16.78 0.95 17.31
CA TYR A 280 16.37 -0.45 17.12
C TYR A 280 15.56 -0.97 18.32
N ASP A 281 15.86 -0.48 19.53
CA ASP A 281 15.12 -0.80 20.75
C ASP A 281 13.81 0.00 20.90
N GLN A 282 13.66 1.10 20.14
CA GLN A 282 12.43 1.88 20.13
C GLN A 282 11.33 1.23 19.27
N PRO A 283 10.06 1.28 19.69
CA PRO A 283 8.96 0.81 18.86
C PRO A 283 8.82 1.57 17.54
N GLY A 284 8.36 0.85 16.52
CA GLY A 284 8.00 1.42 15.22
C GLY A 284 9.18 1.73 14.31
N TYR A 285 8.93 2.62 13.35
CA TYR A 285 9.85 2.84 12.23
C TYR A 285 11.03 3.78 12.51
N GLY A 286 11.30 4.13 13.77
CA GLY A 286 12.37 5.05 14.15
C GLY A 286 13.72 4.70 13.50
N ILE A 287 14.11 3.42 13.54
CA ILE A 287 15.35 2.91 12.94
C ILE A 287 15.50 3.21 11.44
N TRP A 288 14.39 3.32 10.72
CA TRP A 288 14.40 3.64 9.29
C TRP A 288 14.14 5.12 9.02
N LEU A 289 13.09 5.68 9.62
CA LEU A 289 12.58 7.00 9.26
C LEU A 289 13.23 8.14 10.05
N SER A 290 13.83 7.85 11.21
CA SER A 290 14.66 8.78 11.99
C SER A 290 16.16 8.60 11.79
N GLY A 291 16.57 7.67 10.91
CA GLY A 291 17.97 7.48 10.54
C GLY A 291 18.59 8.72 9.89
N PHE A 292 19.89 8.65 9.61
CA PHE A 292 20.64 9.74 8.98
C PHE A 292 20.04 10.18 7.63
N ARG A 293 20.13 11.48 7.32
CA ARG A 293 19.51 12.05 6.10
C ARG A 293 20.02 11.45 4.79
N ASP A 294 21.21 10.86 4.79
CA ASP A 294 21.86 10.27 3.61
C ASP A 294 21.64 8.74 3.48
N LEU A 295 20.85 8.12 4.38
CA LEU A 295 20.63 6.67 4.40
C LEU A 295 20.16 6.06 3.06
N LEU A 296 19.37 6.79 2.28
CA LEU A 296 18.82 6.31 0.98
C LEU A 296 19.49 6.95 -0.24
N THR A 297 20.56 7.72 -0.04
CA THR A 297 21.28 8.43 -1.11
C THR A 297 22.78 8.20 -1.10
N ASN A 298 23.33 7.57 -0.06
CA ASN A 298 24.74 7.21 0.05
C ASN A 298 24.91 5.74 0.45
N ALA A 299 25.61 4.97 -0.40
CA ALA A 299 25.77 3.52 -0.23
C ALA A 299 26.56 3.14 1.03
N GLU A 300 27.55 3.95 1.43
CA GLU A 300 28.33 3.74 2.66
C GLU A 300 27.47 3.99 3.90
N SER A 301 26.70 5.09 3.92
CA SER A 301 25.72 5.39 4.97
C SER A 301 24.71 4.26 5.13
N ASN A 302 24.18 3.74 4.02
CA ASN A 302 23.27 2.60 4.05
C ASN A 302 23.93 1.34 4.60
N LYS A 303 25.15 1.05 4.15
CA LYS A 303 25.91 -0.12 4.60
C LYS A 303 26.11 -0.11 6.12
N PHE A 304 26.35 1.04 6.76
CA PHE A 304 26.46 1.10 8.22
C PHE A 304 25.22 0.57 8.94
N LEU A 305 24.02 0.97 8.50
CA LEU A 305 22.77 0.47 9.10
C LEU A 305 22.50 -0.99 8.69
N ALA A 306 22.77 -1.36 7.44
CA ALA A 306 22.59 -2.73 6.97
C ALA A 306 23.49 -3.72 7.76
N ASP A 307 24.75 -3.39 7.99
CA ASP A 307 25.69 -4.20 8.77
C ASP A 307 25.22 -4.30 10.23
N PHE A 308 24.79 -3.18 10.83
CA PHE A 308 24.23 -3.18 12.19
C PHE A 308 23.01 -4.10 12.32
N VAL A 309 22.05 -4.02 11.38
CA VAL A 309 20.86 -4.88 11.40
C VAL A 309 21.22 -6.34 11.11
N ALA A 310 22.18 -6.60 10.23
CA ALA A 310 22.70 -7.95 9.99
C ALA A 310 23.28 -8.57 11.27
N ASP A 311 24.04 -7.79 12.05
CA ASP A 311 24.57 -8.25 13.33
C ASP A 311 23.47 -8.51 14.36
N LYS A 312 22.39 -7.71 14.38
CA LYS A 312 21.20 -8.00 15.18
C LYS A 312 20.52 -9.31 14.77
N ILE A 313 20.44 -9.61 13.47
CA ILE A 313 19.89 -10.88 12.99
C ILE A 313 20.75 -12.05 13.49
N ARG A 314 22.08 -11.97 13.37
CA ARG A 314 23.02 -12.99 13.89
C ARG A 314 22.91 -13.19 15.39
N GLN A 315 22.61 -12.14 16.16
CA GLN A 315 22.41 -12.24 17.61
C GLN A 315 21.10 -12.97 17.97
N ARG A 316 20.05 -12.81 17.13
CA ARG A 316 18.70 -13.34 17.41
C ARG A 316 18.49 -14.76 16.88
N VAL A 317 19.22 -15.17 15.84
CA VAL A 317 19.15 -16.50 15.23
C VAL A 317 20.36 -17.34 15.66
N LYS A 318 20.11 -18.45 16.34
CA LYS A 318 21.16 -19.28 16.98
C LYS A 318 22.00 -20.07 15.96
N ASP A 319 21.38 -20.58 14.90
CA ASP A 319 22.09 -21.29 13.83
C ASP A 319 22.71 -20.27 12.85
N PRO A 320 24.05 -20.18 12.74
CA PRO A 320 24.71 -19.23 11.86
C PRO A 320 24.35 -19.40 10.38
N ALA A 321 24.12 -20.63 9.92
CA ALA A 321 23.77 -20.89 8.52
C ALA A 321 22.36 -20.39 8.19
N VAL A 322 21.42 -20.53 9.13
CA VAL A 322 20.07 -19.98 8.99
C VAL A 322 20.10 -18.45 9.06
N ALA A 323 20.90 -17.88 9.97
CA ALA A 323 21.05 -16.43 10.12
C ALA A 323 21.50 -15.76 8.81
N GLU A 324 22.54 -16.29 8.16
CA GLU A 324 23.03 -15.73 6.88
C GLU A 324 21.99 -15.83 5.76
N LYS A 325 21.16 -16.88 5.73
CA LYS A 325 20.06 -17.00 4.76
C LYS A 325 18.92 -16.02 5.01
N LEU A 326 18.83 -15.43 6.20
CA LEU A 326 17.84 -14.42 6.57
C LEU A 326 18.35 -12.98 6.37
N ILE A 327 19.65 -12.78 6.09
CA ILE A 327 20.26 -11.48 5.84
C ILE A 327 20.22 -11.17 4.34
N PRO A 328 19.58 -10.07 3.90
CA PRO A 328 19.61 -9.69 2.49
C PRO A 328 20.98 -9.29 1.99
N THR A 329 21.34 -9.78 0.81
CA THR A 329 22.61 -9.47 0.12
C THR A 329 22.39 -8.75 -1.21
N ASP A 330 21.14 -8.65 -1.66
CA ASP A 330 20.76 -8.16 -2.99
C ASP A 330 20.16 -6.75 -2.96
N HIS A 331 19.91 -6.18 -1.77
CA HIS A 331 19.39 -4.81 -1.68
C HIS A 331 19.75 -4.01 -0.41
N PRO A 332 19.93 -2.67 -0.53
CA PRO A 332 20.09 -1.72 0.57
C PRO A 332 18.95 -1.80 1.60
N PHE A 333 19.27 -1.51 2.85
CA PHE A 333 18.26 -1.34 3.90
C PHE A 333 17.31 -0.19 3.54
N GLY A 334 15.99 -0.38 3.72
CA GLY A 334 14.98 0.65 3.44
C GLY A 334 14.75 0.96 1.96
N SER A 335 15.33 0.20 1.03
CA SER A 335 15.05 0.31 -0.42
C SER A 335 13.71 -0.32 -0.82
N LYS A 336 13.08 -1.03 0.11
CA LYS A 336 11.68 -1.49 0.09
C LYS A 336 11.05 -1.04 1.41
N ARG A 337 9.71 -1.04 1.50
CA ARG A 337 9.03 -0.83 2.79
C ARG A 337 9.40 -1.96 3.74
N VAL A 338 10.10 -1.63 4.82
CA VAL A 338 10.72 -2.58 5.77
C VAL A 338 9.62 -3.30 6.54
N PRO A 339 9.46 -4.63 6.44
CA PRO A 339 8.57 -5.35 7.35
C PRO A 339 8.97 -5.15 8.81
N MET A 340 8.01 -4.85 9.67
CA MET A 340 8.22 -4.92 11.12
C MET A 340 7.65 -6.20 11.68
N GLU A 341 8.30 -6.73 12.72
CA GLU A 341 8.06 -8.08 13.20
C GLU A 341 7.91 -8.20 14.71
N SER A 342 7.35 -9.33 15.14
CA SER A 342 7.26 -9.73 16.54
C SER A 342 7.76 -11.17 16.64
N ASN A 343 8.99 -11.34 17.11
CA ASN A 343 9.67 -12.62 17.27
C ASN A 343 9.83 -13.45 15.97
N TYR A 344 9.99 -12.79 14.82
CA TYR A 344 10.17 -13.45 13.52
C TYR A 344 11.48 -14.21 13.42
N TYR A 345 12.59 -13.58 13.79
CA TYR A 345 13.89 -14.23 13.71
C TYR A 345 14.01 -15.35 14.75
N GLU A 346 13.46 -15.14 15.96
CA GLU A 346 13.44 -16.14 17.03
C GLU A 346 12.60 -17.38 16.68
N ALA A 347 11.61 -17.26 15.79
CA ALA A 347 10.81 -18.40 15.34
C ALA A 347 11.68 -19.49 14.70
N TYR A 348 12.76 -19.12 14.01
CA TYR A 348 13.70 -20.07 13.38
C TYR A 348 14.61 -20.79 14.38
N ASN A 349 14.57 -20.45 15.67
CA ASN A 349 15.29 -21.17 16.71
C ASN A 349 14.51 -22.39 17.23
N LYS A 350 13.28 -22.62 16.75
CA LYS A 350 12.47 -23.78 17.11
C LYS A 350 12.85 -24.97 16.21
N ASP A 351 12.95 -26.15 16.81
CA ASP A 351 13.31 -27.39 16.09
C ASP A 351 12.29 -27.78 14.99
N THR A 352 11.06 -27.25 15.08
CA THR A 352 9.95 -27.51 14.13
C THR A 352 9.90 -26.52 12.97
N VAL A 353 10.81 -25.54 12.91
CA VAL A 353 10.78 -24.48 11.88
C VAL A 353 11.98 -24.62 10.94
N HIS A 354 11.69 -24.81 9.66
CA HIS A 354 12.68 -25.08 8.63
C HIS A 354 12.66 -24.01 7.55
N LEU A 355 13.79 -23.32 7.37
CA LEU A 355 13.98 -22.40 6.25
C LEU A 355 14.36 -23.17 4.98
N VAL A 356 13.60 -22.97 3.90
CA VAL A 356 13.85 -23.57 2.59
C VAL A 356 14.21 -22.45 1.59
N ASP A 357 15.48 -22.43 1.17
CA ASP A 357 15.95 -21.50 0.14
C ASP A 357 15.50 -21.96 -1.25
N ILE A 358 14.44 -21.33 -1.76
CA ILE A 358 13.88 -21.64 -3.09
C ILE A 358 14.50 -20.81 -4.21
N ARG A 359 15.57 -20.06 -3.94
CA ARG A 359 16.46 -19.51 -4.97
C ARG A 359 17.53 -20.54 -5.33
N GLU A 360 18.07 -21.25 -4.34
CA GLU A 360 18.99 -22.38 -4.54
C GLU A 360 18.26 -23.63 -5.06
N SER A 361 17.08 -23.93 -4.51
CA SER A 361 16.24 -25.05 -4.94
C SER A 361 14.82 -24.62 -5.32
N PRO A 362 14.60 -24.13 -6.56
CA PRO A 362 13.31 -23.62 -6.99
C PRO A 362 12.16 -24.63 -6.88
N ILE A 363 10.99 -24.13 -6.50
CA ILE A 363 9.74 -24.90 -6.55
C ILE A 363 9.45 -25.28 -8.00
N GLN A 364 9.27 -26.58 -8.26
CA GLN A 364 8.93 -27.12 -9.58
C GLN A 364 7.42 -27.15 -9.78
N GLU A 365 6.71 -27.68 -8.78
CA GLU A 365 5.25 -27.75 -8.77
C GLU A 365 4.71 -27.91 -7.35
N VAL A 366 3.46 -27.52 -7.17
CA VAL A 366 2.61 -28.02 -6.10
C VAL A 366 2.05 -29.36 -6.56
N THR A 367 2.01 -30.32 -5.65
CA THR A 367 1.56 -31.70 -5.86
C THR A 367 0.35 -31.98 -4.98
N PRO A 368 -0.39 -33.08 -5.19
CA PRO A 368 -1.52 -33.46 -4.32
C PRO A 368 -1.17 -33.50 -2.82
N THR A 369 0.05 -33.92 -2.47
CA THR A 369 0.47 -34.09 -1.07
C THR A 369 1.31 -32.94 -0.51
N GLY A 370 1.68 -31.93 -1.32
CA GLY A 370 2.49 -30.80 -0.84
C GLY A 370 3.32 -30.11 -1.93
N ILE A 371 4.57 -29.73 -1.63
CA ILE A 371 5.42 -28.92 -2.51
C ILE A 371 6.65 -29.72 -2.95
N ARG A 372 6.97 -29.72 -4.25
CA ARG A 372 8.23 -30.28 -4.77
C ARG A 372 9.18 -29.17 -5.22
N THR A 373 10.37 -29.15 -4.62
CA THR A 373 11.51 -28.31 -5.04
C THR A 373 12.41 -29.09 -6.00
N ALA A 374 13.49 -28.48 -6.48
CA ALA A 374 14.43 -29.14 -7.39
C ALA A 374 15.18 -30.31 -6.72
N ASP A 375 15.33 -30.28 -5.40
CA ASP A 375 16.12 -31.22 -4.61
C ASP A 375 15.28 -32.25 -3.83
N ARG A 376 14.06 -31.89 -3.38
CA ARG A 376 13.22 -32.77 -2.56
C ARG A 376 11.73 -32.46 -2.63
N SER A 377 10.93 -33.33 -2.01
CA SER A 377 9.49 -33.13 -1.82
C SER A 377 9.18 -32.89 -0.35
N PHE A 378 8.19 -32.04 -0.09
CA PHE A 378 7.67 -31.73 1.22
C PHE A 378 6.20 -32.11 1.25
N ASP A 379 5.86 -33.13 2.02
CA ASP A 379 4.46 -33.46 2.28
C ASP A 379 3.91 -32.49 3.33
N LEU A 380 2.79 -31.84 3.00
CA LEU A 380 2.18 -30.77 3.75
C LEU A 380 0.69 -31.04 3.93
N ASP A 381 0.12 -30.54 5.02
CA ASP A 381 -1.32 -30.58 5.28
C ASP A 381 -1.97 -29.22 4.99
N VAL A 382 -1.17 -28.14 5.08
CA VAL A 382 -1.60 -26.76 4.79
C VAL A 382 -0.56 -26.02 3.94
N ILE A 383 -1.01 -25.25 2.94
CA ILE A 383 -0.19 -24.30 2.18
C ILE A 383 -0.75 -22.88 2.31
N ILE A 384 0.07 -21.95 2.79
CA ILE A 384 -0.24 -20.53 2.88
C ILE A 384 0.57 -19.76 1.83
N TYR A 385 -0.15 -19.08 0.93
CA TYR A 385 0.46 -18.17 -0.04
C TYR A 385 0.55 -16.75 0.53
N ALA A 386 1.74 -16.36 0.96
CA ALA A 386 2.11 -15.01 1.37
C ALA A 386 2.84 -14.28 0.22
N THR A 387 2.32 -14.45 -1.00
CA THR A 387 2.99 -14.08 -2.27
C THR A 387 2.73 -12.64 -2.73
N GLY A 388 2.02 -11.86 -1.91
CA GLY A 388 1.83 -10.43 -2.09
C GLY A 388 0.76 -10.06 -3.12
N PHE A 389 0.94 -8.89 -3.72
CA PHE A 389 -0.03 -8.23 -4.59
C PHE A 389 0.64 -7.71 -5.86
N ASP A 390 -0.17 -7.51 -6.89
CA ASP A 390 0.21 -6.66 -8.01
C ASP A 390 0.07 -5.20 -7.59
N ALA A 391 1.22 -4.57 -7.28
CA ALA A 391 1.26 -3.27 -6.63
C ALA A 391 1.08 -2.12 -7.63
N VAL A 392 0.52 -1.02 -7.13
CA VAL A 392 0.42 0.29 -7.82
C VAL A 392 -0.58 0.32 -8.99
N THR A 393 -0.38 -0.43 -10.08
CA THR A 393 -1.30 -0.44 -11.24
C THR A 393 -2.30 -1.60 -11.22
N GLY A 394 -1.94 -2.70 -10.55
CA GLY A 394 -2.65 -3.98 -10.70
C GLY A 394 -4.14 -3.98 -10.35
N SER A 395 -4.58 -3.09 -9.46
CA SER A 395 -6.02 -2.95 -9.15
C SER A 395 -6.80 -2.29 -10.28
N LEU A 396 -6.17 -1.37 -11.01
CA LEU A 396 -6.74 -0.68 -12.17
C LEU A 396 -6.69 -1.58 -13.41
N ASP A 397 -5.65 -2.41 -13.55
CA ASP A 397 -5.49 -3.36 -14.66
C ASP A 397 -6.57 -4.46 -14.72
N ARG A 398 -7.38 -4.58 -13.65
CA ARG A 398 -8.53 -5.52 -13.54
C ARG A 398 -9.84 -4.93 -14.03
N ILE A 399 -9.85 -3.65 -14.37
CA ILE A 399 -11.01 -2.93 -14.91
C ILE A 399 -10.69 -2.58 -16.37
N ASP A 400 -11.62 -2.83 -17.29
CA ASP A 400 -11.47 -2.35 -18.68
C ASP A 400 -11.72 -0.83 -18.72
N ILE A 401 -10.70 -0.05 -18.37
CA ILE A 401 -10.75 1.42 -18.36
C ILE A 401 -10.35 1.94 -19.73
N ARG A 402 -11.28 2.63 -20.40
CA ARG A 402 -11.08 3.21 -21.73
C ARG A 402 -11.35 4.72 -21.72
N GLY A 403 -10.34 5.48 -22.11
CA GLY A 403 -10.42 6.93 -22.27
C GLY A 403 -10.88 7.35 -23.66
N LYS A 404 -10.50 8.56 -24.07
CA LYS A 404 -10.84 9.12 -25.39
C LYS A 404 -10.39 8.19 -26.52
N ASP A 405 -11.22 8.09 -27.56
CA ASP A 405 -10.99 7.23 -28.73
C ASP A 405 -10.86 5.74 -28.38
N GLY A 406 -11.40 5.32 -27.23
CA GLY A 406 -11.37 3.93 -26.77
C GLY A 406 -10.01 3.43 -26.28
N ARG A 407 -9.04 4.32 -26.04
CA ARG A 407 -7.68 3.97 -25.57
C ARG A 407 -7.72 3.31 -24.19
N LYS A 408 -7.07 2.15 -24.04
CA LYS A 408 -7.04 1.43 -22.77
C LYS A 408 -5.95 1.95 -21.83
N LEU A 409 -6.29 2.18 -20.56
CA LEU A 409 -5.33 2.65 -19.55
C LEU A 409 -4.11 1.72 -19.44
N LYS A 410 -4.36 0.42 -19.41
CA LYS A 410 -3.33 -0.62 -19.35
C LYS A 410 -2.35 -0.56 -20.53
N GLU A 411 -2.83 -0.21 -21.72
CA GLU A 411 -1.99 -0.07 -22.92
C GLU A 411 -1.18 1.24 -22.87
N VAL A 412 -1.80 2.34 -22.44
CA VAL A 412 -1.12 3.64 -22.27
C VAL A 412 -0.01 3.57 -21.22
N TRP A 413 -0.21 2.79 -20.15
CA TRP A 413 0.77 2.61 -19.06
C TRP A 413 1.66 1.38 -19.22
N ALA A 414 1.62 0.67 -20.36
CA ALA A 414 2.47 -0.52 -20.59
C ALA A 414 3.98 -0.22 -20.40
N ASP A 415 4.37 0.99 -20.78
CA ASP A 415 5.73 1.54 -20.70
C ASP A 415 6.03 2.25 -19.37
N GLY A 416 5.16 2.07 -18.38
CA GLY A 416 5.20 2.75 -17.08
C GLY A 416 4.15 3.86 -17.00
N PRO A 417 3.60 4.13 -15.80
CA PRO A 417 2.58 5.14 -15.60
C PRO A 417 3.02 6.52 -16.10
N THR A 418 2.09 7.27 -16.64
CA THR A 418 2.22 8.71 -16.93
C THR A 418 1.03 9.41 -16.32
N THR A 419 1.29 10.49 -15.59
CA THR A 419 0.27 11.21 -14.83
C THR A 419 0.66 12.67 -14.68
N PHE A 420 -0.30 13.54 -14.41
CA PHE A 420 -0.04 14.82 -13.78
C PHE A 420 -0.46 14.79 -12.30
N LEU A 421 0.44 15.22 -11.42
CA LEU A 421 0.31 15.19 -9.95
C LEU A 421 0.02 13.80 -9.35
N GLY A 422 0.20 12.72 -10.12
CA GLY A 422 -0.21 11.37 -9.70
C GLY A 422 -1.72 11.21 -9.50
N LEU A 423 -2.52 12.10 -10.10
CA LEU A 423 -3.97 12.18 -9.91
C LEU A 423 -4.77 11.94 -11.19
N GLN A 424 -4.38 12.50 -12.34
CA GLN A 424 -5.02 12.17 -13.63
C GLN A 424 -3.97 11.80 -14.68
N ALA A 425 -4.39 11.06 -15.70
CA ALA A 425 -3.58 10.74 -16.87
C ALA A 425 -4.22 11.32 -18.13
N ARG A 426 -3.41 11.84 -19.04
CA ARG A 426 -3.85 12.34 -20.33
C ARG A 426 -4.48 11.21 -21.14
N GLY A 427 -5.58 11.52 -21.81
CA GLY A 427 -6.44 10.58 -22.50
C GLY A 427 -7.57 10.02 -21.65
N PHE A 428 -7.59 10.29 -20.33
CA PHE A 428 -8.60 9.82 -19.40
C PHE A 428 -9.20 11.02 -18.63
N PRO A 429 -10.03 11.86 -19.29
CA PRO A 429 -10.56 13.06 -18.65
C PRO A 429 -11.47 12.73 -17.47
N ASN A 430 -11.52 13.62 -16.48
CA ASN A 430 -12.33 13.47 -15.27
C ASN A 430 -12.11 12.16 -14.49
N PHE A 431 -10.97 11.49 -14.69
CA PHE A 431 -10.63 10.26 -14.00
C PHE A 431 -9.48 10.49 -13.02
N PHE A 432 -9.77 10.29 -11.73
CA PHE A 432 -8.83 10.49 -10.63
C PHE A 432 -8.34 9.16 -10.06
N THR A 433 -7.04 9.06 -9.78
CA THR A 433 -6.39 7.89 -9.17
C THR A 433 -5.84 8.22 -7.78
N LEU A 434 -6.64 7.95 -6.75
CA LEU A 434 -6.22 8.17 -5.36
C LEU A 434 -5.32 7.03 -4.87
N VAL A 435 -4.21 7.37 -4.21
CA VAL A 435 -3.26 6.40 -3.63
C VAL A 435 -2.72 5.40 -4.69
N GLY A 436 -2.74 5.80 -5.96
CA GLY A 436 -2.18 5.08 -7.11
C GLY A 436 -0.69 5.37 -7.42
N PRO A 437 -0.28 5.28 -8.69
CA PRO A 437 1.07 5.64 -9.14
C PRO A 437 1.41 7.11 -8.88
N HIS A 438 2.70 7.43 -8.75
CA HIS A 438 3.22 8.80 -8.78
C HIS A 438 2.74 9.77 -7.66
N ASN A 439 2.04 9.27 -6.63
CA ASN A 439 1.48 10.09 -5.54
C ASN A 439 1.96 9.69 -4.14
N GLY A 440 3.00 8.84 -4.06
CA GLY A 440 3.75 8.54 -2.83
C GLY A 440 3.19 7.41 -1.96
N SER A 441 2.16 6.69 -2.42
CA SER A 441 1.49 5.62 -1.66
C SER A 441 2.44 4.55 -1.08
N SER A 442 3.51 4.19 -1.79
CA SER A 442 4.44 3.12 -1.39
C SER A 442 5.17 3.39 -0.06
N PHE A 443 5.48 4.64 0.23
CA PHE A 443 6.27 5.05 1.40
C PHE A 443 5.51 5.96 2.36
N CYS A 444 4.22 6.18 2.14
CA CYS A 444 3.42 7.03 3.02
C CYS A 444 2.64 6.25 4.08
N ASN A 445 2.35 6.92 5.19
CA ASN A 445 1.20 6.64 6.05
C ASN A 445 -0.08 6.95 5.24
N VAL A 446 -0.65 5.91 4.63
CA VAL A 446 -1.81 6.03 3.73
C VAL A 446 -3.05 6.58 4.43
N GLY A 447 -3.19 6.38 5.76
CA GLY A 447 -4.29 6.97 6.52
C GLY A 447 -4.33 8.49 6.39
N VAL A 448 -3.17 9.15 6.46
CA VAL A 448 -3.02 10.60 6.30
C VAL A 448 -2.91 11.00 4.82
N CYS A 449 -1.99 10.39 4.07
CA CYS A 449 -1.77 10.77 2.67
C CYS A 449 -3.01 10.61 1.79
N GLY A 450 -3.72 9.49 1.93
CA GLY A 450 -4.92 9.22 1.14
C GLY A 450 -6.03 10.22 1.46
N ALA A 451 -6.17 10.59 2.73
CA ALA A 451 -7.16 11.58 3.14
C ALA A 451 -6.84 12.99 2.61
N LEU A 452 -5.58 13.42 2.68
CA LEU A 452 -5.15 14.71 2.13
C LEU A 452 -5.27 14.78 0.60
N GLN A 453 -5.04 13.67 -0.12
CA GLN A 453 -5.33 13.59 -1.56
C GLN A 453 -6.83 13.74 -1.83
N ALA A 454 -7.68 13.05 -1.05
CA ALA A 454 -9.13 13.14 -1.20
C ALA A 454 -9.66 14.57 -0.98
N GLU A 455 -9.13 15.28 0.03
CA GLU A 455 -9.45 16.69 0.28
C GLU A 455 -9.05 17.59 -0.90
N TRP A 456 -7.87 17.36 -1.50
CA TRP A 456 -7.43 18.13 -2.67
C TRP A 456 -8.33 17.89 -3.90
N VAL A 457 -8.66 16.62 -4.19
CA VAL A 457 -9.55 16.28 -5.30
C VAL A 457 -10.94 16.85 -5.08
N THR A 458 -11.47 16.80 -3.87
CA THR A 458 -12.76 17.42 -3.53
C THR A 458 -12.73 18.93 -3.81
N ARG A 459 -11.66 19.65 -3.41
CA ARG A 459 -11.52 21.09 -3.74
C ARG A 459 -11.46 21.37 -5.25
N MET A 460 -10.91 20.45 -6.05
CA MET A 460 -10.92 20.57 -7.51
C MET A 460 -12.31 20.42 -8.08
N LEU A 461 -13.08 19.42 -7.62
CA LEU A 461 -14.44 19.20 -8.11
C LEU A 461 -15.38 20.34 -7.71
N VAL A 462 -15.29 20.84 -6.48
CA VAL A 462 -16.04 22.04 -6.03
C VAL A 462 -15.69 23.26 -6.88
N TYR A 463 -14.41 23.46 -7.22
CA TYR A 463 -14.01 24.55 -8.10
C TYR A 463 -14.62 24.42 -9.50
N MET A 464 -14.64 23.21 -10.06
CA MET A 464 -15.22 22.94 -11.37
C MET A 464 -16.73 23.20 -11.36
N GLU A 465 -17.45 22.69 -10.37
CA GLU A 465 -18.88 22.89 -10.21
C GLU A 465 -19.24 24.38 -10.06
N ALA A 466 -18.54 25.10 -9.19
CA ALA A 466 -18.75 26.54 -8.98
C ALA A 466 -18.54 27.38 -10.26
N LYS A 467 -17.75 26.88 -11.21
CA LYS A 467 -17.49 27.51 -12.51
C LYS A 467 -18.31 26.93 -13.66
N GLY A 468 -19.13 25.92 -13.41
CA GLY A 468 -19.88 25.21 -14.44
C GLY A 468 -19.00 24.43 -15.43
N LEU A 469 -17.79 24.04 -15.00
CA LEU A 469 -16.85 23.27 -15.81
C LEU A 469 -17.20 21.78 -15.70
N THR A 470 -17.17 21.09 -16.83
CA THR A 470 -17.54 19.67 -16.94
C THR A 470 -16.40 18.78 -17.42
N TYR A 471 -15.27 19.38 -17.82
CA TYR A 471 -14.12 18.68 -18.37
C TYR A 471 -12.83 19.04 -17.61
N SER A 472 -12.01 18.03 -17.35
CA SER A 472 -10.64 18.19 -16.86
C SER A 472 -9.72 17.11 -17.42
N GLU A 473 -8.60 17.52 -18.02
CA GLU A 473 -7.58 16.59 -18.52
C GLU A 473 -6.19 17.24 -18.41
N PRO A 474 -5.12 16.52 -18.04
CA PRO A 474 -3.77 17.06 -18.12
C PRO A 474 -3.36 17.46 -19.54
N THR A 475 -2.64 18.58 -19.67
CA THR A 475 -1.88 18.87 -20.89
C THR A 475 -0.73 17.87 -21.03
N GLN A 476 -0.32 17.60 -22.27
CA GLN A 476 0.84 16.73 -22.54
C GLN A 476 2.10 17.23 -21.82
N GLU A 477 2.35 18.55 -21.88
CA GLU A 477 3.51 19.17 -21.26
C GLU A 477 3.53 19.00 -19.73
N ALA A 478 2.38 19.12 -19.06
CA ALA A 478 2.29 18.99 -17.62
C ALA A 478 2.52 17.53 -17.15
N GLU A 479 1.93 16.56 -17.87
CA GLU A 479 2.13 15.13 -17.61
C GLU A 479 3.59 14.71 -17.83
N ASP A 480 4.21 15.15 -18.93
CA ASP A 480 5.60 14.82 -19.24
C ASP A 480 6.54 15.40 -18.19
N LYS A 481 6.42 16.70 -17.87
CA LYS A 481 7.25 17.36 -16.86
C LYS A 481 7.14 16.71 -15.49
N TRP A 482 5.93 16.33 -15.09
CA TRP A 482 5.72 15.64 -13.83
C TRP A 482 6.37 14.26 -13.84
N THR A 483 6.09 13.44 -14.86
CA THR A 483 6.61 12.07 -14.97
C THR A 483 8.14 12.04 -15.02
N GLU A 484 8.76 12.96 -15.77
CA GLU A 484 10.22 13.10 -15.83
C GLU A 484 10.81 13.55 -14.49
N ALA A 485 10.14 14.45 -13.77
CA ALA A 485 10.58 14.87 -12.44
C ALA A 485 10.63 13.72 -11.45
N ILE A 486 9.62 12.83 -11.48
CA ILE A 486 9.58 11.65 -10.62
C ILE A 486 10.76 10.74 -10.88
N TYR A 487 11.02 10.41 -12.16
CA TYR A 487 12.16 9.57 -12.50
C TYR A 487 13.48 10.22 -12.11
N ARG A 488 13.64 11.53 -12.33
CA ARG A 488 14.83 12.27 -11.91
C ARG A 488 15.06 12.13 -10.41
N ASP A 489 14.07 12.42 -9.58
CA ASP A 489 14.20 12.33 -8.12
C ASP A 489 14.48 10.88 -7.69
N PHE A 490 13.76 9.91 -8.25
CA PHE A 490 13.98 8.48 -8.01
C PHE A 490 15.41 8.04 -8.33
N SER A 491 15.95 8.47 -9.46
CA SER A 491 17.29 8.11 -9.94
C SER A 491 18.44 8.62 -9.06
N THR A 492 18.17 9.57 -8.15
CA THR A 492 19.17 10.06 -7.18
C THR A 492 19.24 9.22 -5.90
N THR A 493 18.37 8.23 -5.77
CA THR A 493 18.30 7.37 -4.57
C THR A 493 18.93 6.00 -4.85
N LEU A 494 19.33 5.32 -3.78
CA LEU A 494 19.81 3.94 -3.84
C LEU A 494 18.75 2.94 -4.31
N MET A 495 17.46 3.34 -4.39
CA MET A 495 16.40 2.47 -4.88
C MET A 495 16.49 2.22 -6.40
N ALA A 496 17.16 3.11 -7.12
CA ALA A 496 17.27 3.03 -8.57
C ALA A 496 18.13 1.84 -9.05
N ASP A 497 19.16 1.48 -8.28
CA ASP A 497 20.13 0.44 -8.68
C ASP A 497 19.65 -0.99 -8.40
N VAL A 498 18.67 -1.15 -7.50
CA VAL A 498 18.24 -2.47 -6.99
C VAL A 498 16.83 -2.88 -7.38
N ASN A 499 15.92 -1.92 -7.54
CA ASN A 499 14.57 -2.21 -7.98
C ASN A 499 14.43 -1.89 -9.46
N ALA A 500 15.24 -2.53 -10.31
CA ALA A 500 15.21 -2.32 -11.76
C ALA A 500 13.80 -2.48 -12.36
N TRP A 501 12.92 -3.28 -11.74
CA TRP A 501 11.53 -3.45 -12.15
C TRP A 501 10.61 -2.24 -11.84
N TRP A 502 10.99 -1.37 -10.89
CA TRP A 502 10.33 -0.09 -10.65
C TRP A 502 10.69 0.97 -11.67
N VAL A 503 11.65 0.70 -12.57
CA VAL A 503 11.96 1.57 -13.70
C VAL A 503 11.58 0.86 -15.00
N LYS A 504 10.70 1.48 -15.77
CA LYS A 504 10.45 1.07 -17.15
C LYS A 504 11.35 1.89 -18.07
N SER A 505 12.09 1.22 -18.94
CA SER A 505 12.97 1.84 -19.92
C SER A 505 12.52 1.43 -21.32
N VAL A 506 12.29 2.41 -22.18
CA VAL A 506 11.78 2.21 -23.54
C VAL A 506 12.66 2.97 -24.51
N THR A 507 13.18 2.26 -25.51
CA THR A 507 13.87 2.87 -26.64
C THR A 507 12.85 3.22 -27.71
N LYS A 508 12.66 4.51 -27.96
CA LYS A 508 11.77 5.02 -29.00
C LYS A 508 12.35 4.72 -30.39
N PRO A 509 11.52 4.74 -31.47
CA PRO A 509 11.97 4.47 -32.83
C PRO A 509 13.09 5.40 -33.34
N ASP A 510 13.21 6.61 -32.78
CA ASP A 510 14.27 7.58 -33.08
C ASP A 510 15.60 7.30 -32.33
N GLY A 511 15.64 6.23 -31.53
CA GLY A 511 16.80 5.84 -30.72
C GLY A 511 16.86 6.48 -29.34
N THR A 512 15.94 7.39 -28.99
CA THR A 512 15.93 8.01 -27.65
C THR A 512 15.43 7.03 -26.59
N VAL A 513 16.05 7.02 -25.41
CA VAL A 513 15.65 6.16 -24.30
C VAL A 513 14.84 6.96 -23.29
N GLN A 514 13.58 6.59 -23.10
CA GLN A 514 12.71 7.15 -22.07
C GLN A 514 12.67 6.21 -20.87
N LYS A 515 12.84 6.77 -19.66
CA LYS A 515 12.74 6.04 -18.40
C LYS A 515 11.64 6.61 -17.53
N ARG A 516 10.85 5.73 -16.91
CA ARG A 516 9.74 6.08 -16.00
C ARG A 516 9.86 5.27 -14.72
N ALA A 517 9.81 5.94 -13.58
CA ALA A 517 9.74 5.27 -12.28
C ALA A 517 8.27 4.99 -11.94
N LEU A 518 7.92 3.80 -11.48
CA LEU A 518 6.56 3.45 -11.05
C LEU A 518 6.17 4.15 -9.73
N VAL A 519 7.16 4.60 -8.96
CA VAL A 519 7.00 5.03 -7.57
C VAL A 519 7.51 6.47 -7.41
N TYR A 520 6.70 7.29 -6.76
CA TYR A 520 7.12 8.61 -6.27
C TYR A 520 7.85 8.46 -4.93
N VAL A 521 9.05 9.04 -4.84
CA VAL A 521 9.91 8.98 -3.64
C VAL A 521 10.19 10.34 -3.03
N GLY A 522 9.59 11.41 -3.56
CA GLY A 522 9.67 12.72 -2.93
C GLY A 522 8.91 12.78 -1.61
N GLY A 523 9.19 13.81 -0.81
CA GLY A 523 8.49 14.03 0.45
C GLY A 523 7.05 14.49 0.24
N GLY A 524 6.11 13.92 1.00
CA GLY A 524 4.68 14.23 0.95
C GLY A 524 4.36 15.71 1.18
N ALA A 525 5.16 16.41 1.99
CA ALA A 525 5.01 17.85 2.20
C ALA A 525 5.30 18.66 0.92
N GLU A 526 6.37 18.36 0.19
CA GLU A 526 6.68 19.02 -1.08
C GLU A 526 5.70 18.59 -2.18
N TYR A 527 5.28 17.32 -2.21
CA TYR A 527 4.19 16.85 -3.10
C TYR A 527 2.93 17.71 -2.94
N ARG A 528 2.42 17.86 -1.71
CA ARG A 528 1.22 18.66 -1.43
C ARG A 528 1.43 20.12 -1.81
N LYS A 529 2.59 20.70 -1.51
CA LYS A 529 2.92 22.08 -1.90
C LYS A 529 2.88 22.29 -3.42
N GLN A 530 3.33 21.32 -4.21
CA GLN A 530 3.21 21.37 -5.66
C GLN A 530 1.74 21.29 -6.11
N CYS A 531 0.93 20.42 -5.49
CA CYS A 531 -0.51 20.33 -5.74
C CYS A 531 -1.24 21.64 -5.41
N GLU A 532 -0.92 22.28 -4.29
CA GLU A 532 -1.53 23.56 -3.88
C GLU A 532 -1.15 24.72 -4.82
N ARG A 533 0.10 24.76 -5.31
CA ARG A 533 0.51 25.75 -6.33
C ARG A 533 -0.31 25.61 -7.61
N VAL A 534 -0.59 24.37 -8.04
CA VAL A 534 -1.44 24.10 -9.20
C VAL A 534 -2.88 24.55 -8.92
N ALA A 535 -3.47 24.14 -7.80
CA ALA A 535 -4.84 24.54 -7.44
C ALA A 535 -5.00 26.07 -7.36
N TYR A 536 -4.09 26.77 -6.67
CA TYR A 536 -4.13 28.23 -6.52
C TYR A 536 -4.00 28.99 -7.86
N SER A 537 -3.27 28.43 -8.82
CA SER A 537 -3.11 29.01 -10.17
C SER A 537 -4.27 28.66 -11.13
N GLY A 538 -5.42 28.26 -10.60
CA GLY A 538 -6.58 27.86 -11.39
C GLY A 538 -6.38 26.53 -12.08
N TYR A 539 -5.72 25.58 -11.41
CA TYR A 539 -5.39 24.25 -11.93
C TYR A 539 -4.53 24.28 -13.20
N LYS A 540 -3.57 25.22 -13.29
CA LYS A 540 -2.65 25.30 -14.42
C LYS A 540 -1.93 23.98 -14.66
N GLY A 541 -2.01 23.48 -15.88
CA GLY A 541 -1.55 22.14 -16.29
C GLY A 541 -2.70 21.18 -16.60
N PHE A 542 -3.93 21.52 -16.19
CA PHE A 542 -5.15 20.90 -16.68
C PHE A 542 -5.82 21.80 -17.72
N GLU A 543 -6.32 21.19 -18.79
CA GLU A 543 -7.33 21.76 -19.68
C GLU A 543 -8.68 21.63 -18.98
N LEU A 544 -9.35 22.76 -18.70
CA LEU A 544 -10.67 22.80 -18.07
C LEU A 544 -11.69 23.45 -19.01
N ALA A 545 -12.87 22.85 -19.17
CA ALA A 545 -13.93 23.35 -20.04
C ALA A 545 -15.34 23.02 -19.53
#